data_AF-A0AAU7XGG9-F1
#
_entry.id   AF-A0AAU7XGG9-F1
#
_cell.length_a   1.000
_cell.length_b   1.000
_cell.length_c   1.000
_cell.angle_alpha   90.00
_cell.angle_beta   90.00
_cell.angle_gamma   90.00
#
_symmetry.space_group_name_H-M   'P 1'
#
loop_
_entity.id
_entity.type
_entity.pdbx_description
1 polymer ?
#
loop_
_entity_poly.entity_id
_entity_poly.type
_entity_poly.pdbx_seq_one_letter_code
_entity_poly.pdbx_strand_id
1 'polypeptide(L)'
;MVERRFDRAVGGAAGAGARVGAPDFASAVAFYPGCRVAAASARWRTRVDLLILIGEADDWTPAAPCEALATAHGDRVSIRTYPGAYHEFDHPGIAIHERRGLAFSGNGTGVAHLGTDPAARADVVERVPAFFAAHRR
;
A
#
# COMPACT_ATOMS: atom_id res chain seq x y z
N MET A 1 -16.67 40.14 53.15
CA MET A 1 -16.61 38.93 54.01
C MET A 1 -17.80 38.07 53.56
N VAL A 2 -17.66 37.01 52.77
CA VAL A 2 -16.81 35.82 52.91
C VAL A 2 -16.38 35.32 51.53
N GLU A 3 -15.12 34.89 51.44
CA GLU A 3 -14.52 34.18 50.32
C GLU A 3 -14.89 32.68 50.25
N ARG A 4 -14.63 32.09 49.06
CA ARG A 4 -14.05 30.74 48.77
C ARG A 4 -14.98 29.75 48.08
N ARG A 5 -14.66 29.41 46.82
CA ARG A 5 -13.86 28.21 46.45
C ARG A 5 -13.76 28.11 44.92
N PHE A 6 -12.53 28.11 44.41
CA PHE A 6 -12.20 27.44 43.15
C PHE A 6 -12.39 25.94 43.36
N ASP A 7 -13.05 25.24 42.42
CA ASP A 7 -12.49 23.98 41.95
C ASP A 7 -13.03 23.49 40.59
N ARG A 8 -12.06 23.07 39.78
CA ARG A 8 -12.07 22.05 38.72
C ARG A 8 -12.88 22.25 37.43
N ALA A 9 -12.12 22.66 36.40
CA ALA A 9 -12.42 22.35 35.01
C ALA A 9 -12.45 20.82 34.78
N VAL A 10 -13.52 20.33 34.15
CA VAL A 10 -13.52 19.04 33.46
C VAL A 10 -13.26 19.34 31.99
N GLY A 11 -12.03 19.10 31.55
CA GLY A 11 -11.65 19.12 30.16
C GLY A 11 -12.35 17.98 29.43
N GLY A 12 -13.36 18.30 28.63
CA GLY A 12 -13.85 17.40 27.59
C GLY A 12 -12.80 17.30 26.50
N ALA A 13 -12.39 16.08 26.16
CA ALA A 13 -11.57 15.82 24.99
C ALA A 13 -12.27 16.41 23.77
N ALA A 14 -11.73 17.52 23.25
CA ALA A 14 -12.10 18.01 21.94
C ALA A 14 -11.75 16.91 20.93
N GLY A 15 -12.77 16.24 20.39
CA GLY A 15 -12.61 15.36 19.26
C GLY A 15 -11.83 16.12 18.18
N ALA A 16 -10.74 15.51 17.70
CA ALA A 16 -9.92 16.09 16.66
C ALA A 16 -10.81 16.32 15.43
N GLY A 17 -11.25 17.57 15.23
CA GLY A 17 -11.88 17.98 14.00
C GLY A 17 -10.91 17.67 12.87
N ALA A 18 -11.34 16.85 11.92
CA ALA A 18 -10.57 16.60 10.70
C ALA A 18 -10.19 17.96 10.11
N ARG A 19 -8.88 18.23 10.04
CA ARG A 19 -8.40 19.48 9.45
C ARG A 19 -8.78 19.45 7.97
N VAL A 20 -9.54 20.45 7.51
CA VAL A 20 -9.91 20.58 6.10
C VAL A 20 -8.64 20.52 5.25
N GLY A 21 -8.50 19.46 4.45
CA GLY A 21 -7.34 19.22 3.58
C GLY A 21 -6.29 18.22 4.09
N ALA A 22 -6.36 17.77 5.35
CA ALA A 22 -5.54 16.64 5.81
C ALA A 22 -6.14 15.31 5.34
N PRO A 23 -5.32 14.29 5.00
CA PRO A 23 -5.84 12.98 4.65
C PRO A 23 -6.45 12.29 5.87
N ASP A 24 -7.59 11.61 5.67
CA ASP A 24 -8.30 10.85 6.71
C ASP A 24 -7.53 9.59 7.14
N PHE A 25 -6.60 9.13 6.31
CA PHE A 25 -5.68 8.01 6.60
C PHE A 25 -4.25 8.53 6.73
N ALA A 26 -3.46 7.86 7.57
CA ALA A 26 -2.04 8.21 7.75
C ALA A 26 -1.15 7.59 6.67
N SER A 27 -1.44 6.35 6.28
CA SER A 27 -0.63 5.54 5.36
C SER A 27 -1.50 4.50 4.64
N ALA A 28 -0.99 3.91 3.56
CA ALA A 28 -1.65 2.90 2.76
C ALA A 28 -0.65 1.82 2.28
N VAL A 29 -1.14 0.60 2.06
CA VAL A 29 -0.40 -0.48 1.41
C VAL A 29 -1.15 -0.91 0.17
N ALA A 30 -0.45 -1.05 -0.96
CA ALA A 30 -1.00 -1.56 -2.21
C ALA A 30 -0.30 -2.88 -2.58
N PHE A 31 -1.10 -3.95 -2.67
CA PHE A 31 -0.64 -5.25 -3.16
C PHE A 31 -0.80 -5.30 -4.68
N TYR A 32 0.29 -5.67 -5.35
CA TYR A 32 0.41 -5.92 -6.79
C TYR A 32 -0.41 -4.93 -7.67
N PRO A 33 -0.23 -3.60 -7.52
CA PRO A 33 -0.99 -2.62 -8.28
C PRO A 33 -0.48 -2.47 -9.71
N GLY A 34 -1.36 -2.06 -10.62
CA GLY A 34 -0.94 -1.56 -11.94
C GLY A 34 -0.42 -0.12 -11.86
N CYS A 35 0.89 0.11 -11.96
CA CYS A 35 1.47 1.46 -11.80
C CYS A 35 1.69 2.25 -13.11
N ARG A 36 1.42 1.69 -14.29
CA ARG A 36 1.76 2.33 -15.59
C ARG A 36 1.22 3.75 -15.72
N VAL A 37 -0.06 3.97 -15.41
CA VAL A 37 -0.70 5.30 -15.55
C VAL A 37 -0.16 6.29 -14.53
N ALA A 38 0.07 5.85 -13.29
CA ALA A 38 0.64 6.69 -12.24
C ALA A 38 2.07 7.12 -12.59
N ALA A 39 2.91 6.17 -13.01
CA ALA A 39 4.31 6.41 -13.36
C ALA A 39 4.48 7.32 -14.59
N ALA A 40 3.54 7.27 -15.54
CA ALA A 40 3.52 8.14 -16.71
C ALA A 40 3.00 9.56 -16.43
N SER A 41 2.40 9.81 -15.26
CA SER A 41 1.76 11.07 -14.94
C SER A 41 2.64 11.97 -14.07
N ALA A 42 3.12 13.08 -14.63
CA ALA A 42 3.85 14.10 -13.88
C ALA A 42 3.03 14.70 -12.72
N ARG A 43 1.70 14.63 -12.81
CA ARG A 43 0.75 15.18 -11.82
C ARG A 43 0.37 14.18 -10.74
N TRP A 44 0.71 12.90 -10.88
CA TRP A 44 0.35 11.91 -9.87
C TRP A 44 1.11 12.18 -8.58
N ARG A 45 0.40 12.15 -7.44
CA ARG A 45 0.99 12.21 -6.09
C ARG A 45 0.13 11.39 -5.14
N THR A 46 0.78 10.67 -4.22
CA THR A 46 0.08 10.08 -3.07
C THR A 46 -0.19 11.14 -1.99
N ARG A 47 -1.33 11.04 -1.30
CA ARG A 47 -1.67 11.93 -0.17
C ARG A 47 -1.14 11.42 1.17
N VAL A 48 -0.74 10.15 1.22
CA VAL A 48 -0.33 9.41 2.42
C VAL A 48 0.94 8.63 2.11
N ASP A 49 1.65 8.16 3.14
CA ASP A 49 2.79 7.27 2.93
C ASP A 49 2.28 5.94 2.35
N LEU A 50 2.84 5.55 1.20
CA LEU A 50 2.40 4.41 0.42
C LEU A 50 3.50 3.36 0.37
N LEU A 51 3.17 2.13 0.77
CA LEU A 51 4.00 0.96 0.52
C LEU A 51 3.41 0.13 -0.62
N ILE A 52 4.19 -0.10 -1.66
CA ILE A 52 3.86 -1.02 -2.76
C ILE A 52 4.52 -2.37 -2.49
N LEU A 53 3.74 -3.46 -2.59
CA LEU A 53 4.19 -4.83 -2.43
C LEU A 53 3.91 -5.57 -3.73
N ILE A 54 4.92 -6.02 -4.46
CA ILE A 54 4.72 -6.56 -5.81
C ILE A 54 5.65 -7.74 -6.13
N GLY A 55 5.15 -8.71 -6.88
CA GLY A 55 5.94 -9.83 -7.36
C GLY A 55 6.78 -9.47 -8.58
N GLU A 56 8.02 -9.91 -8.66
CA GLU A 56 8.90 -9.67 -9.82
C GLU A 56 8.51 -10.51 -11.03
N ALA A 57 7.82 -11.64 -10.81
CA ALA A 57 7.30 -12.50 -11.87
C ALA A 57 5.88 -12.13 -12.29
N ASP A 58 5.24 -11.12 -11.67
CA ASP A 58 3.88 -10.70 -11.98
C ASP A 58 3.72 -10.29 -13.45
N ASP A 59 3.07 -11.17 -14.21
CA ASP A 59 2.78 -11.03 -15.63
C ASP A 59 1.35 -10.51 -15.88
N TRP A 60 0.59 -10.16 -14.83
CA TRP A 60 -0.61 -9.33 -14.94
C TRP A 60 -0.23 -7.85 -14.85
N THR A 61 0.42 -7.46 -13.75
CA THR A 61 0.85 -6.10 -13.44
C THR A 61 2.36 -6.06 -13.21
N PRO A 62 3.17 -5.89 -14.27
CA PRO A 62 4.64 -5.91 -14.13
C PRO A 62 5.17 -4.90 -13.11
N ALA A 63 6.22 -5.30 -12.39
CA ALA A 63 6.82 -4.50 -11.31
C ALA A 63 7.50 -3.21 -11.79
N ALA A 64 8.12 -3.21 -12.97
CA ALA A 64 8.97 -2.10 -13.45
C ALA A 64 8.29 -0.71 -13.43
N PRO A 65 7.03 -0.54 -13.88
CA PRO A 65 6.29 0.70 -13.66
C PRO A 65 6.17 1.15 -12.19
N CYS A 66 6.05 0.23 -11.25
CA CYS A 66 5.96 0.55 -9.82
C CYS A 66 7.33 0.94 -9.24
N GLU A 67 8.40 0.29 -9.69
CA GLU A 67 9.78 0.69 -9.34
C GLU A 67 10.09 2.11 -9.81
N ALA A 68 9.69 2.45 -11.04
CA ALA A 68 9.82 3.81 -11.58
C ALA A 68 9.02 4.83 -10.76
N LEU A 69 7.78 4.48 -10.38
CA LEU A 69 6.94 5.33 -9.53
C LEU A 69 7.58 5.57 -8.16
N ALA A 70 8.09 4.52 -7.51
CA ALA A 70 8.76 4.62 -6.21
C ALA A 70 10.06 5.43 -6.31
N THR A 71 10.83 5.27 -7.39
CA THR A 71 12.03 6.08 -7.64
C THR A 71 11.70 7.56 -7.77
N ALA A 72 10.62 7.90 -8.48
CA ALA A 72 10.19 9.29 -8.68
C ALA A 72 9.56 9.94 -7.42
N HIS A 73 9.06 9.14 -6.48
CA HIS A 73 8.31 9.58 -5.30
C HIS A 73 8.84 8.97 -4.00
N GLY A 74 10.14 8.71 -3.91
CA GLY A 74 10.75 8.00 -2.78
C GLY A 74 10.61 8.69 -1.42
N ASP A 75 10.17 9.96 -1.39
CA ASP A 75 9.83 10.69 -0.17
C ASP A 75 8.54 10.18 0.50
N ARG A 76 7.63 9.56 -0.27
CA ARG A 76 6.33 9.06 0.22
C ARG A 76 5.95 7.69 -0.29
N VAL A 77 6.66 7.14 -1.26
CA VAL A 77 6.38 5.84 -1.87
C VAL A 77 7.57 4.92 -1.65
N SER A 78 7.34 3.91 -0.81
CA SER A 78 8.23 2.77 -0.62
C SER A 78 7.77 1.60 -1.48
N ILE A 79 8.71 0.76 -1.92
CA ILE A 79 8.40 -0.47 -2.66
C ILE A 79 9.18 -1.65 -2.08
N ARG A 80 8.53 -2.81 -2.04
CA ARG A 80 9.16 -4.10 -1.84
C ARG A 80 8.75 -5.02 -2.99
N THR A 81 9.75 -5.50 -3.72
CA THR A 81 9.58 -6.51 -4.77
C THR A 81 9.85 -7.91 -4.20
N TYR A 82 9.25 -8.95 -4.76
CA TYR A 82 9.46 -10.34 -4.34
C TYR A 82 9.92 -11.19 -5.55
N PRO A 83 11.18 -11.63 -5.59
CA PRO A 83 11.69 -12.48 -6.67
C PRO A 83 10.86 -13.77 -6.83
N GLY A 84 10.49 -14.09 -8.06
CA GLY A 84 9.74 -15.31 -8.40
C GLY A 84 8.24 -15.29 -8.05
N ALA A 85 7.77 -14.31 -7.28
CA ALA A 85 6.36 -14.19 -6.92
C ALA A 85 5.53 -13.62 -8.08
N TYR A 86 4.36 -14.20 -8.30
CA TYR A 86 3.35 -13.76 -9.25
C TYR A 86 2.29 -12.87 -8.58
N HIS A 87 1.20 -12.59 -9.28
CA HIS A 87 0.01 -11.97 -8.68
C HIS A 87 -0.57 -12.88 -7.57
N GLU A 88 -1.26 -12.30 -6.58
CA GLU A 88 -1.86 -13.03 -5.43
C GLU A 88 -0.86 -13.83 -4.56
N PHE A 89 0.42 -13.46 -4.56
CA PHE A 89 1.47 -14.17 -3.82
C PHE A 89 1.19 -14.32 -2.32
N ASP A 90 0.40 -13.43 -1.73
CA ASP A 90 0.06 -13.41 -0.31
C ASP A 90 -1.14 -14.29 0.04
N HIS A 91 -1.91 -14.77 -0.95
CA HIS A 91 -3.05 -15.65 -0.69
C HIS A 91 -2.56 -16.94 -0.02
N PRO A 92 -3.25 -17.50 1.00
CA PRO A 92 -2.85 -18.76 1.60
C PRO A 92 -3.13 -19.96 0.68
N GLY A 93 -2.10 -20.75 0.40
CA GLY A 93 -2.24 -22.14 -0.07
C GLY A 93 -2.78 -22.34 -1.49
N ILE A 94 -2.66 -21.36 -2.38
CA ILE A 94 -3.03 -21.48 -3.79
C ILE A 94 -1.81 -21.93 -4.59
N ALA A 95 -1.96 -23.03 -5.33
CA ALA A 95 -0.96 -23.44 -6.31
C ALA A 95 -0.93 -22.47 -7.50
N ILE A 96 0.25 -22.30 -8.10
CA ILE A 96 0.39 -21.44 -9.28
C ILE A 96 -0.52 -21.95 -10.39
N HIS A 97 -1.35 -21.05 -10.93
CA HIS A 97 -2.28 -21.33 -12.00
C HIS A 97 -2.44 -20.11 -12.91
N GLU A 98 -2.99 -20.33 -14.10
CA GLU A 98 -3.23 -19.27 -15.06
C GLU A 98 -4.66 -18.70 -14.94
N ARG A 99 -4.76 -17.37 -15.03
CA ARG A 99 -6.01 -16.66 -15.34
C ARG A 99 -5.99 -16.23 -16.80
N ARG A 100 -7.11 -16.43 -17.49
CA ARG A 100 -7.28 -16.13 -18.92
C ARG A 100 -8.41 -15.13 -19.14
N GLY A 101 -8.42 -14.48 -20.30
CA GLY A 101 -9.45 -13.51 -20.69
C GLY A 101 -9.25 -12.14 -20.03
N LEU A 102 -8.02 -11.81 -19.63
CA LEU A 102 -7.71 -10.51 -19.06
C LEU A 102 -7.71 -9.44 -20.15
N ALA A 103 -8.36 -8.30 -19.89
CA ALA A 103 -8.31 -7.15 -20.78
C ALA A 103 -6.88 -6.59 -20.92
N PHE A 104 -6.05 -6.78 -19.90
CA PHE A 104 -4.65 -6.40 -19.87
C PHE A 104 -3.82 -7.48 -19.18
N SER A 105 -2.67 -7.81 -19.76
CA SER A 105 -1.59 -8.57 -19.11
C SER A 105 -0.25 -7.96 -19.53
N GLY A 106 0.81 -8.20 -18.76
CA GLY A 106 2.14 -7.66 -19.00
C GLY A 106 2.70 -7.98 -20.38
N ASN A 107 2.36 -9.15 -20.92
CA ASN A 107 2.75 -9.63 -22.25
C ASN A 107 1.66 -9.43 -23.33
N GLY A 108 0.51 -8.84 -23.00
CA GLY A 108 -0.59 -8.59 -23.94
C GLY A 108 -1.35 -9.82 -24.41
N THR A 109 -1.08 -11.01 -23.87
CA THR A 109 -1.77 -12.26 -24.26
C THR A 109 -3.16 -12.42 -23.61
N GLY A 110 -3.48 -11.60 -22.61
CA GLY A 110 -4.68 -11.76 -21.81
C GLY A 110 -4.61 -12.96 -20.85
N VAL A 111 -3.41 -13.49 -20.61
CA VAL A 111 -3.10 -14.56 -19.66
C VAL A 111 -2.08 -14.06 -18.64
N ALA A 112 -2.27 -14.43 -17.37
CA ALA A 112 -1.34 -14.19 -16.28
C ALA A 112 -1.31 -15.36 -15.30
N HIS A 113 -0.21 -15.53 -14.59
CA HIS A 113 -0.03 -16.50 -13.52
C HIS A 113 -0.33 -15.85 -12.16
N LEU A 114 -0.91 -16.65 -11.27
CA LEU A 114 -1.26 -16.25 -9.92
C LEU A 114 -1.04 -17.42 -8.96
N GLY A 115 -0.75 -17.11 -7.71
CA GLY A 115 -0.71 -18.11 -6.65
C GLY A 115 0.29 -17.75 -5.56
N THR A 116 0.25 -18.53 -4.49
CA THR A 116 1.03 -18.29 -3.28
C THR A 116 2.53 -18.38 -3.55
N ASP A 117 3.27 -17.37 -3.08
CA ASP A 117 4.70 -17.51 -2.82
C ASP A 117 4.90 -17.55 -1.29
N PRO A 118 5.36 -18.69 -0.71
CA PRO A 118 5.46 -18.83 0.75
C PRO A 118 6.39 -17.81 1.41
N ALA A 119 7.48 -17.41 0.75
CA ALA A 119 8.46 -16.49 1.31
C ALA A 119 7.94 -15.05 1.28
N ALA A 120 7.38 -14.63 0.14
CA ALA A 120 6.73 -13.33 0.01
C ALA A 120 5.55 -13.21 0.97
N ARG A 121 4.73 -14.26 1.10
CA ARG A 121 3.62 -14.32 2.05
C ARG A 121 4.09 -14.13 3.49
N ALA A 122 5.12 -14.87 3.91
CA ALA A 122 5.65 -14.76 5.26
C ALA A 122 6.15 -13.33 5.56
N ASP A 123 6.82 -12.71 4.59
CA ASP A 123 7.31 -11.34 4.73
C ASP A 123 6.17 -10.31 4.85
N VAL A 124 5.12 -10.38 4.02
CA VAL A 124 4.04 -9.39 4.06
C VAL A 124 3.19 -9.46 5.33
N VAL A 125 3.04 -10.65 5.92
CA VAL A 125 2.33 -10.83 7.19
C VAL A 125 3.00 -10.02 8.31
N GLU A 126 4.32 -9.90 8.30
CA GLU A 126 5.08 -9.10 9.27
C GLU A 126 5.23 -7.63 8.82
N ARG A 127 5.50 -7.41 7.53
CA ARG A 127 5.80 -6.08 6.98
C ARG A 127 4.62 -5.13 7.05
N VAL A 128 3.40 -5.60 6.76
CA VAL A 128 2.23 -4.72 6.68
C VAL A 128 1.88 -4.11 8.04
N PRO A 129 1.74 -4.90 9.14
CA PRO A 129 1.55 -4.33 10.47
C PRO A 129 2.69 -3.41 10.89
N ALA A 130 3.94 -3.78 10.61
CA ALA A 130 5.11 -2.96 10.94
C ALA A 130 5.09 -1.61 10.21
N PHE A 131 4.74 -1.60 8.91
CA PHE A 131 4.60 -0.38 8.12
C PHE A 131 3.52 0.53 8.71
N PHE A 132 2.33 0.00 9.01
CA PHE A 132 1.27 0.80 9.62
C PHE A 132 1.64 1.31 11.02
N ALA A 133 2.37 0.53 11.82
CA ALA A 133 2.85 0.96 13.14
C ALA A 133 3.85 2.13 13.04
N ALA A 134 4.75 2.08 12.08
CA ALA A 134 5.75 3.13 11.86
C ALA A 134 5.15 4.46 11.32
N HIS A 135 3.97 4.39 10.69
CA HIS A 135 3.31 5.54 10.06
C HIS A 135 1.95 5.87 10.70
N ARG A 136 1.82 5.66 12.02
CA ARG A 136 0.65 6.16 12.79
C ARG A 136 0.82 7.65 13.06
N ARG A 137 -0.30 8.38 13.05
CA ARG A 137 -0.37 9.79 13.46
C ARG A 137 -0.70 9.91 14.93
#